data_AF-A0A6J4KKW7-F1
#
_entry.id   AF-A0A6J4KKW7-F1
#
_cell.length_a   1.000
_cell.length_b   1.000
_cell.length_c   1.000
_cell.angle_alpha   90.00
_cell.angle_beta   90.00
_cell.angle_gamma   90.00
#
_symmetry.space_group_name_H-M   'P 1'
#
loop_
_entity.id
_entity.type
_entity.pdbx_description
1 polymer ?
#
loop_
_entity_poly.entity_id
_entity_poly.type
_entity_poly.pdbx_seq_one_letter_code
_entity_poly.pdbx_strand_id
1 'polypeptide(L)'
;MSFSIAEIWADTGWLNRGIVILLILMSILSLSVAVAKWLRFRKMSAATRAFAPAFSQALEQDNIAEALAAADQYPNSHVARVLGESLREVAPLLDDPRAAGAAINSAERSVEREQILLANDLKSGLGLLATIGATAPFVGLLGTTLG
;
A
#
# COMPACT_ATOMS: atom_id res chain seq x y z
N MET A 1 17.04 18.82 43.13
CA MET A 1 16.52 19.15 41.80
C MET A 1 15.95 17.87 41.20
N SER A 2 14.67 17.58 41.44
CA SER A 2 14.00 16.40 40.87
C SER A 2 13.35 16.83 39.57
N PHE A 3 14.01 16.67 38.43
CA PHE A 3 13.42 16.94 37.11
C PHE A 3 12.27 15.94 36.84
N SER A 4 11.08 16.25 37.35
CA SER A 4 9.86 15.50 37.07
C SER A 4 9.22 16.03 35.78
N ILE A 5 8.67 15.14 34.96
CA ILE A 5 7.91 15.50 33.76
C ILE A 5 6.77 16.47 34.10
N ALA A 6 6.18 16.32 35.29
CA ALA A 6 5.13 17.21 35.79
C ALA A 6 5.64 18.63 36.09
N GLU A 7 6.87 18.79 36.60
CA GLU A 7 7.48 20.10 36.86
C GLU A 7 7.84 20.79 35.54
N ILE A 8 8.41 20.06 34.57
CA ILE A 8 8.74 20.59 33.24
C ILE A 8 7.46 21.08 32.54
N TRP A 9 6.37 20.30 32.62
CA TRP A 9 5.09 20.69 32.04
C TRP A 9 4.49 21.94 32.71
N ALA A 10 4.61 22.04 34.04
CA ALA A 10 4.14 23.18 34.80
C ALA A 10 4.88 24.48 34.44
N ASP A 11 6.20 24.40 34.19
CA ASP A 11 7.06 25.52 33.81
C ASP A 11 6.97 25.89 32.33
N THR A 12 6.45 24.99 31.49
CA THR A 12 6.29 25.21 30.04
C THR A 12 5.17 26.19 29.73
N GLY A 13 5.47 27.23 28.94
CA GLY A 13 4.49 28.20 28.44
C GLY A 13 3.33 27.59 27.65
N TRP A 14 2.18 28.28 27.62
CA TRP A 14 0.94 27.78 26.99
C TRP A 14 1.11 27.45 25.50
N LEU A 15 1.95 28.21 24.78
CA LEU A 15 2.27 27.98 23.37
C LEU A 15 2.98 26.63 23.17
N ASN A 16 4.01 26.35 23.98
CA ASN A 16 4.77 25.10 23.90
C ASN A 16 3.94 23.88 24.25
N ARG A 17 3.02 24.00 25.23
CA ARG A 17 2.05 22.93 25.50
C ARG A 17 1.20 22.60 24.28
N GLY A 18 0.76 23.61 23.52
CA GLY A 18 0.03 23.43 22.26
C GLY A 18 0.86 22.71 21.19
N ILE A 19 2.13 23.08 21.04
CA ILE A 19 3.07 22.44 20.10
C ILE A 19 3.29 20.97 20.46
N VAL A 20 3.48 20.65 21.74
CA VAL A 20 3.63 19.25 22.19
C VAL A 20 2.38 18.43 21.87
N ILE A 21 1.19 18.97 22.14
CA ILE A 21 -0.09 18.30 21.79
C ILE A 21 -0.18 18.05 20.29
N LEU A 22 0.17 19.04 19.46
CA LEU A 22 0.17 18.91 18.00
C LEU A 22 1.15 17.81 17.53
N LEU A 23 2.37 17.76 18.08
CA LEU A 23 3.35 16.74 17.74
C LEU A 23 2.89 15.33 18.15
N ILE A 24 2.22 15.20 19.30
CA ILE A 24 1.61 13.94 19.73
C ILE A 24 0.53 13.50 18.73
N LEU A 25 -0.34 14.41 18.30
CA LEU A 25 -1.38 14.11 17.30
C LEU A 25 -0.76 13.68 15.96
N MET A 26 0.26 14.39 15.47
CA MET A 26 1.00 14.01 14.26
C MET A 26 1.66 12.63 14.41
N SER A 27 2.20 12.33 15.59
CA SER A 27 2.79 11.02 15.89
C SER A 27 1.75 9.89 15.83
N ILE A 28 0.58 10.08 16.43
CA ILE A 28 -0.52 9.09 16.41
C ILE A 28 -0.99 8.85 14.97
N LEU A 29 -1.19 9.91 14.18
CA LEU A 29 -1.61 9.79 12.78
C LEU A 29 -0.55 9.05 11.94
N SER A 30 0.72 9.41 12.11
CA SER A 30 1.85 8.77 11.43
C SER A 30 1.93 7.28 11.75
N LEU A 31 1.87 6.92 13.04
CA LEU A 31 1.94 5.54 13.49
C LEU A 31 0.73 4.72 13.01
N SER A 32 -0.47 5.31 13.03
CA SER A 32 -1.70 4.66 12.56
C SER A 32 -1.59 4.28 11.09
N VAL A 33 -1.12 5.19 10.24
CA VAL A 33 -0.90 4.93 8.81
C VAL A 33 0.19 3.87 8.62
N ALA A 34 1.31 3.98 9.33
CA ALA A 34 2.42 3.03 9.22
C ALA A 34 1.99 1.59 9.57
N VAL A 35 1.27 1.41 10.69
CA VAL A 35 0.78 0.09 11.13
C VAL A 35 -0.24 -0.46 10.14
N ALA A 36 -1.22 0.34 9.71
CA ALA A 36 -2.22 -0.10 8.73
C ALA A 36 -1.56 -0.57 7.43
N LYS A 37 -0.55 0.18 6.95
CA LYS A 37 0.19 -0.17 5.73
C LYS A 37 0.99 -1.46 5.91
N TRP A 38 1.68 -1.60 7.03
CA TRP A 38 2.47 -2.81 7.32
C TRP A 38 1.60 -4.06 7.38
N LEU A 39 0.45 -4.00 8.06
CA LEU A 39 -0.51 -5.11 8.11
C LEU A 39 -1.05 -5.44 6.72
N ARG A 40 -1.38 -4.42 5.92
CA ARG A 40 -1.87 -4.59 4.54
C ARG A 40 -0.82 -5.32 3.68
N PHE A 41 0.43 -4.84 3.68
CA PHE A 41 1.51 -5.50 2.94
C PHE A 41 1.72 -6.95 3.39
N ARG A 42 1.73 -7.21 4.70
CA ARG A 42 1.91 -8.56 5.24
C ARG A 42 0.80 -9.52 4.78
N LYS A 43 -0.46 -9.08 4.80
CA LYS A 43 -1.60 -9.86 4.30
C LYS A 43 -1.48 -10.11 2.79
N MET A 44 -1.15 -9.08 2.02
CA MET A 44 -1.00 -9.17 0.56
C MET A 44 0.13 -10.13 0.16
N SER A 45 1.30 -10.05 0.80
CA SER A 45 2.44 -10.94 0.53
C SER A 45 2.14 -12.40 0.89
N ALA A 46 1.43 -12.64 1.99
CA ALA A 46 1.01 -13.99 2.37
C ALA A 46 0.04 -14.59 1.32
N ALA A 47 -0.94 -13.81 0.86
CA ALA A 47 -1.88 -14.23 -0.18
C ALA A 47 -1.15 -14.51 -1.52
N THR A 48 -0.21 -13.66 -1.93
CA THR A 48 0.58 -13.87 -3.15
C THR A 48 1.38 -15.18 -3.10
N ARG A 49 1.94 -15.53 -1.93
CA ARG A 49 2.74 -16.76 -1.79
C ARG A 49 1.91 -18.03 -1.97
N ALA A 50 0.62 -17.99 -1.61
CA ALA A 50 -0.32 -19.09 -1.81
C ALA A 50 -0.88 -19.12 -3.24
N PHE A 51 -1.15 -17.95 -3.82
CA PHE A 51 -1.70 -17.80 -5.17
C PHE A 51 -0.71 -18.20 -6.28
N ALA A 52 0.54 -17.73 -6.21
CA ALA A 52 1.52 -17.90 -7.28
C ALA A 52 1.69 -19.34 -7.80
N PRO A 53 1.87 -20.38 -6.94
CA PRO A 53 2.03 -21.75 -7.42
C PRO A 53 0.75 -22.33 -8.02
N ALA A 54 -0.43 -22.01 -7.47
CA ALA A 54 -1.70 -22.49 -7.99
C ALA A 54 -2.01 -21.89 -9.36
N PHE A 55 -1.73 -20.60 -9.53
CA PHE A 55 -1.92 -19.90 -10.80
C PHE A 55 -0.95 -20.40 -11.88
N SER A 56 0.33 -20.57 -11.56
CA SER A 56 1.31 -21.08 -12.53
C SER A 56 0.97 -22.49 -12.99
N GLN A 57 0.56 -23.36 -12.07
CA GLN A 57 0.17 -24.73 -12.38
C GLN A 57 -1.06 -24.78 -13.29
N ALA A 58 -2.08 -23.96 -13.04
CA ALA A 58 -3.27 -23.91 -13.88
C ALA A 58 -2.97 -23.40 -15.29
N LEU A 59 -2.06 -22.42 -15.42
CA LEU A 59 -1.64 -21.89 -16.71
C LEU A 59 -0.79 -22.89 -17.52
N GLU A 60 0.10 -23.65 -16.86
CA GLU A 60 0.88 -24.72 -17.50
C GLU A 60 0.00 -25.86 -18.05
N GLN A 61 -1.17 -26.08 -17.44
CA GLN A 61 -2.15 -27.08 -17.86
C GLN A 61 -3.14 -26.55 -18.91
N ASP A 62 -2.93 -25.32 -19.41
CA ASP A 62 -3.83 -24.62 -20.33
C ASP A 62 -5.27 -24.48 -19.77
N ASN A 63 -5.42 -24.54 -18.45
CA ASN A 63 -6.71 -24.48 -17.76
C ASN A 63 -7.02 -23.05 -17.28
N ILE A 64 -7.42 -22.21 -18.23
CA ILE A 64 -7.71 -20.78 -17.99
C ILE A 64 -8.83 -20.59 -16.95
N ALA A 65 -9.82 -21.48 -16.91
CA ALA A 65 -10.91 -21.42 -15.94
C ALA A 65 -10.41 -21.63 -14.50
N GLU A 66 -9.48 -22.55 -14.29
CA GLU A 66 -8.87 -22.80 -12.97
C GLU A 66 -7.93 -21.67 -12.56
N ALA A 67 -7.19 -21.08 -13.52
CA ALA A 67 -6.35 -19.92 -13.27
C ALA A 67 -7.18 -18.69 -12.82
N LEU A 68 -8.35 -18.47 -13.45
CA LEU A 68 -9.30 -17.44 -13.04
C LEU A 68 -9.93 -17.73 -11.67
N ALA A 69 -10.31 -18.98 -11.41
CA ALA A 69 -10.83 -19.39 -10.10
C ALA A 69 -9.79 -19.21 -8.98
N ALA A 70 -8.51 -19.47 -9.26
CA ALA A 70 -7.41 -19.20 -8.33
C ALA A 70 -7.26 -17.71 -8.07
N ALA A 71 -7.44 -16.84 -9.07
CA ALA A 71 -7.43 -15.39 -8.87
C ALA A 71 -8.59 -14.92 -7.96
N ASP A 72 -9.79 -15.50 -8.13
CA ASP A 72 -10.97 -15.18 -7.32
C ASP A 72 -10.88 -15.68 -5.87
N GLN A 73 -10.11 -16.74 -5.61
CA GLN A 73 -9.86 -17.22 -4.24
C GLN A 73 -8.95 -16.28 -3.43
N TYR A 74 -8.12 -15.48 -4.11
CA TYR A 74 -7.14 -14.59 -3.47
C TYR A 74 -7.33 -13.11 -3.86
N PRO A 75 -8.51 -12.50 -3.64
CA PRO A 75 -8.79 -11.13 -4.09
C PRO A 75 -7.91 -10.06 -3.40
N ASN A 76 -7.32 -10.41 -2.27
CA ASN A 76 -6.40 -9.55 -1.52
C ASN A 76 -4.94 -9.64 -2.02
N SER A 77 -4.59 -10.56 -2.93
CA SER A 77 -3.27 -10.60 -3.53
C SER A 77 -3.17 -9.55 -4.63
N HIS A 78 -2.07 -8.78 -4.62
CA HIS A 78 -1.78 -7.85 -5.70
C HIS A 78 -1.54 -8.56 -7.04
N VAL A 79 -0.88 -9.72 -7.00
CA VAL A 79 -0.57 -10.48 -8.20
C VAL A 79 -1.85 -11.12 -8.75
N ALA A 80 -2.72 -11.65 -7.89
CA ALA A 80 -4.02 -12.17 -8.32
C ALA A 80 -4.91 -11.08 -8.96
N ARG A 81 -4.90 -9.85 -8.42
CA ARG A 81 -5.60 -8.73 -9.04
C ARG A 81 -5.08 -8.40 -10.43
N VAL A 82 -3.77 -8.22 -10.57
CA VAL A 82 -3.16 -7.85 -11.86
C VAL A 82 -3.33 -8.98 -12.88
N LEU A 83 -2.90 -10.19 -12.53
CA LEU A 83 -2.93 -11.32 -13.45
C LEU A 83 -4.34 -11.83 -13.72
N GLY A 84 -5.23 -11.80 -12.74
CA GLY A 84 -6.64 -12.18 -12.91
C GLY A 84 -7.37 -11.25 -13.87
N GLU A 85 -7.26 -9.93 -13.69
CA GLU A 85 -7.87 -8.96 -14.60
C GLU A 85 -7.27 -9.02 -16.00
N SER A 86 -5.94 -9.12 -16.11
CA SER A 86 -5.27 -9.29 -17.41
C SER A 86 -5.67 -10.60 -18.10
N LEU A 87 -5.77 -11.70 -17.37
CA LEU A 87 -6.18 -12.99 -17.94
C LEU A 87 -7.64 -12.96 -18.39
N ARG A 88 -8.55 -12.26 -17.68
CA ARG A 88 -9.94 -12.05 -18.12
C ARG A 88 -10.03 -11.29 -19.44
N GLU A 89 -9.19 -10.28 -19.63
CA GLU A 89 -9.15 -9.47 -20.85
C GLU A 89 -8.64 -10.28 -22.05
N VAL A 90 -7.67 -11.17 -21.81
CA VAL A 90 -6.97 -11.91 -22.87
C VAL A 90 -7.61 -13.26 -23.18
N ALA A 91 -8.30 -13.89 -22.23
CA ALA A 91 -8.93 -15.20 -22.42
C ALA A 91 -9.78 -15.33 -23.70
N PRO A 92 -10.62 -14.34 -24.09
CA PRO A 92 -11.40 -14.44 -25.33
C PRO A 92 -10.56 -14.37 -26.62
N LEU A 93 -9.33 -13.86 -26.54
CA LEU A 93 -8.41 -13.73 -27.68
C LEU A 93 -7.54 -14.97 -27.87
N LEU A 94 -7.48 -15.86 -26.87
CA LEU A 94 -6.70 -17.10 -26.94
C LEU A 94 -7.35 -18.15 -27.86
N ASP A 95 -8.67 -18.07 -28.06
CA ASP A 95 -9.42 -19.00 -28.92
C ASP A 95 -9.17 -18.77 -30.42
N ASP A 96 -8.61 -17.62 -30.83
CA ASP A 96 -8.28 -17.31 -32.23
C ASP A 96 -6.75 -17.29 -32.45
N PRO A 97 -6.19 -18.29 -33.17
CA PRO A 97 -4.76 -18.34 -33.49
C PRO A 97 -4.25 -17.12 -34.27
N ARG A 98 -5.13 -16.41 -35.00
CA ARG A 98 -4.78 -15.18 -35.73
C ARG A 98 -4.70 -13.97 -34.82
N ALA A 99 -5.33 -14.04 -33.65
CA ALA A 99 -5.33 -13.00 -32.64
C ALA A 99 -4.17 -13.13 -31.64
N ALA A 100 -3.32 -14.16 -31.73
CA ALA A 100 -2.22 -14.38 -30.78
C ALA A 100 -1.31 -13.16 -30.58
N GLY A 101 -0.97 -12.43 -31.65
CA GLY A 101 -0.19 -11.18 -31.54
C GLY A 101 -0.97 -10.04 -30.87
N ALA A 102 -2.29 -9.97 -31.07
CA ALA A 102 -3.15 -8.99 -30.41
C ALA A 102 -3.37 -9.34 -28.92
N ALA A 103 -3.47 -10.64 -28.60
CA ALA A 103 -3.58 -11.18 -27.25
C ALA A 103 -2.37 -10.80 -26.39
N ILE A 104 -1.15 -10.98 -26.91
CA ILE A 104 0.09 -10.59 -26.21
C ILE A 104 0.13 -9.09 -25.93
N ASN A 105 -0.16 -8.26 -26.94
CA ASN A 105 -0.16 -6.80 -26.78
C ASN A 105 -1.24 -6.32 -25.79
N SER A 106 -2.42 -6.95 -25.77
CA SER A 106 -3.48 -6.66 -24.80
C SER A 106 -3.10 -7.12 -23.39
N ALA A 107 -2.47 -8.29 -23.27
CA ALA A 107 -1.95 -8.79 -22.00
C ALA A 107 -0.93 -7.82 -21.38
N GLU A 108 0.07 -7.39 -22.16
CA GLU A 108 1.10 -6.47 -21.70
C GLU A 108 0.49 -5.13 -21.23
N ARG A 109 -0.40 -4.55 -22.05
CA ARG A 109 -1.07 -3.29 -21.74
C ARG A 109 -1.96 -3.38 -20.50
N SER A 110 -2.71 -4.47 -20.37
CA SER A 110 -3.60 -4.68 -19.22
C SER A 110 -2.80 -4.85 -17.92
N VAL A 111 -1.70 -5.62 -17.97
CA VAL A 111 -0.79 -5.79 -16.84
C VAL A 111 -0.19 -4.45 -16.42
N GLU A 112 0.32 -3.66 -17.38
CA GLU A 112 0.92 -2.34 -17.10
C GLU A 112 -0.11 -1.39 -16.46
N ARG A 113 -1.34 -1.36 -17.00
CA ARG A 113 -2.44 -0.57 -16.45
C ARG A 113 -2.75 -0.95 -15.00
N GLU A 114 -2.94 -2.24 -14.73
CA GLU A 114 -3.27 -2.72 -13.39
C GLU A 114 -2.11 -2.52 -12.40
N GLN A 115 -0.86 -2.64 -12.86
CA GLN A 115 0.32 -2.30 -12.07
C GLN A 115 0.32 -0.83 -11.66
N ILE A 116 0.01 0.09 -12.58
CA ILE A 116 -0.08 1.53 -12.26
C ILE A 116 -1.19 1.81 -11.23
N LEU A 117 -2.38 1.22 -11.43
CA LEU A 117 -3.51 1.38 -10.52
C LEU A 117 -3.18 0.86 -9.12
N LEU A 118 -2.60 -0.32 -9.04
CA LEU A 118 -2.13 -0.90 -7.80
C LEU A 118 -1.04 -0.05 -7.14
N ALA A 119 -0.07 0.44 -7.90
CA ALA A 119 0.99 1.29 -7.37
C ALA A 119 0.42 2.58 -6.76
N ASN A 120 -0.60 3.17 -7.39
CA ASN A 120 -1.29 4.35 -6.85
C ASN A 120 -2.06 4.04 -5.55
N ASP A 121 -2.78 2.92 -5.51
CA ASP A 121 -3.45 2.45 -4.28
C ASP A 121 -2.44 2.16 -3.16
N LEU A 122 -1.29 1.55 -3.48
CA LEU A 122 -0.19 1.33 -2.53
C LEU A 122 0.49 2.63 -2.11
N LYS A 123 0.44 3.71 -2.89
CA LYS A 123 0.96 5.03 -2.49
C LYS A 123 0.01 5.82 -1.57
N SER A 124 -1.25 5.43 -1.46
CA SER A 124 -2.23 6.10 -0.59
C SER A 124 -1.70 6.26 0.86
N GLY A 125 -1.91 7.44 1.46
CA GLY A 125 -1.46 7.73 2.83
C GLY A 125 0.04 8.00 3.01
N LEU A 126 0.91 7.63 2.06
CA LEU A 126 2.35 7.95 2.14
C LEU A 126 2.61 9.46 2.06
N GLY A 127 1.76 10.21 1.36
CA GLY A 127 1.84 11.66 1.30
C GLY A 127 1.70 12.31 2.67
N LEU A 128 0.74 11.86 3.50
CA LEU A 128 0.58 12.36 4.86
C LEU A 128 1.82 12.08 5.71
N LEU A 129 2.38 10.87 5.60
CA LEU A 129 3.58 10.47 6.31
C LEU A 129 4.79 11.32 5.90
N ALA A 130 4.93 11.62 4.60
CA ALA A 130 5.97 12.48 4.06
C ALA A 130 5.82 13.92 4.56
N THR A 131 4.60 14.47 4.56
CA THR A 131 4.33 15.82 5.09
C THR A 131 4.64 15.90 6.57
N ILE A 132 4.19 14.94 7.38
CA ILE A 132 4.48 14.90 8.82
C ILE A 132 5.99 14.80 9.06
N GLY A 133 6.68 13.90 8.36
CA GLY A 133 8.13 13.73 8.49
C GLY A 133 8.92 14.99 8.10
N ALA A 134 8.46 15.73 7.09
CA ALA A 134 9.11 16.98 6.66
C ALA A 134 8.80 18.18 7.58
N THR A 135 7.60 18.25 8.15
CA THR A 135 7.14 19.44 8.91
C THR A 135 7.35 19.33 10.42
N ALA A 136 7.34 18.13 11.00
CA ALA A 136 7.51 17.92 12.43
C ALA A 136 8.80 18.53 13.02
N PRO A 137 9.97 18.50 12.36
CA PRO A 137 11.18 19.14 12.88
C PRO A 137 11.04 20.66 13.00
N PHE A 138 10.38 21.31 12.04
CA PHE A 138 10.16 22.76 12.08
C PHE A 138 9.15 23.15 13.16
N VAL A 139 8.10 22.34 13.35
CA VAL A 139 7.13 22.53 14.44
C VAL A 139 7.81 22.38 15.80
N GLY A 140 8.72 21.41 15.96
CA GLY A 140 9.53 21.26 17.17
C GLY A 140 10.48 22.44 17.40
N LEU A 141 11.20 22.87 16.36
CA LEU A 141 12.11 24.02 16.42
C LEU A 141 11.35 25.30 16.83
N LEU A 142 10.16 25.53 16.29
CA LEU A 142 9.30 26.66 16.66
C LEU A 142 9.02 26.70 18.17
N GLY A 143 8.78 25.55 18.80
CA GLY A 143 8.57 25.47 20.24
C GLY A 143 9.83 25.79 21.05
N THR A 144 11.02 25.52 20.50
CA THR A 144 12.28 25.89 21.17
C THR A 144 12.66 27.36 20.98
N THR A 145 12.18 28.04 19.93
CA THR A 145 12.52 29.45 19.67
C THR A 145 11.53 30.43 20.29
N LEU A 146 10.26 30.05 20.44
CA LEU A 146 9.20 30.89 21.02
C LEU A 146 8.84 30.52 22.47
N GLY A 147 9.46 29.48 23.00
CA GLY A 147 9.19 28.86 24.30
C GLY A 147 9.88 29.49 25.48
#